data_AF-A0A2W4RPM5-F1
#
_entry.id   AF-A0A2W4RPM5-F1
#
_cell.length_a   1.000
_cell.length_b   1.000
_cell.length_c   1.000
_cell.angle_alpha   90.00
_cell.angle_beta   90.00
_cell.angle_gamma   90.00
#
_symmetry.space_group_name_H-M   'P 1'
#
loop_
_entity.id
_entity.type
_entity.pdbx_description
1 polymer ?
#
loop_
_entity_poly.entity_id
_entity_poly.type
_entity_poly.pdbx_seq_one_letter_code
_entity_poly.pdbx_strand_id
1 'polypeptide(L)'
;MFEIVVGKLGKLFLSGGSPTPVNFSVNASSPPPSPAVPGTLPVLSARELLSARREYVNRIEELASTTPLHFEQYYLSMLRRFAEWSQQLPASEVHHRAYPGGALDHGLGVAAAALRIRQGHLLPPGAPPEEAVLKKSLWTYAIYTLALLHDAANPSLNQVVTVFGEDHSTWGWNPWAGGIGSNPNARWYKVGFHRHGHQRCQPCAGLMLAPYLVGGEGLAWLQSDPILFAHWLACASGDDAKAAVLGEIVSKAIGESVGHCSDSRSPTM
;
A
#
# COMPACT_ATOMS: atom_id res chain seq x y z
N MET A 1 -6.01 35.09 42.45
CA MET A 1 -6.36 34.15 43.53
C MET A 1 -6.99 32.93 42.88
N PHE A 2 -6.19 31.91 42.60
CA PHE A 2 -6.64 30.56 42.23
C PHE A 2 -5.64 29.59 42.85
N GLU A 3 -6.15 28.74 43.73
CA GLU A 3 -5.39 27.77 44.54
C GLU A 3 -4.85 26.61 43.70
N ILE A 4 -3.63 26.19 44.03
CA ILE A 4 -3.05 24.92 43.61
C ILE A 4 -3.47 23.88 44.65
N VAL A 5 -4.36 22.95 44.26
CA VAL A 5 -4.67 21.76 45.06
C VAL A 5 -3.75 20.63 44.61
N VAL A 6 -2.77 20.29 45.44
CA VAL A 6 -1.89 19.13 45.26
C VAL A 6 -2.62 17.89 45.78
N GLY A 7 -3.09 17.04 44.87
CA GLY A 7 -3.72 15.75 45.16
C GLY A 7 -2.74 14.59 45.09
N LYS A 8 -2.65 13.83 46.20
CA LYS A 8 -1.90 12.59 46.47
C LYS A 8 -1.62 11.67 45.27
N LEU A 9 -0.38 11.18 45.18
CA LEU A 9 0.04 10.04 44.36
C LEU A 9 -0.79 8.78 44.65
N GLY A 10 -1.65 8.40 43.72
CA GLY A 10 -2.17 7.04 43.58
C GLY A 10 -1.29 6.25 42.61
N LYS A 11 -0.73 5.12 43.05
CA LYS A 11 -0.02 4.18 42.18
C LYS A 11 -0.99 3.66 41.11
N LEU A 12 -0.81 4.06 39.85
CA LEU A 12 -1.46 3.40 38.72
C LEU A 12 -0.65 2.16 38.34
N PHE A 13 -1.21 0.98 38.63
CA PHE A 13 -0.74 -0.27 38.06
C PHE A 13 -1.06 -0.24 36.55
N LEU A 14 -0.01 -0.27 35.72
CA LEU A 14 -0.15 -0.53 34.29
C LEU A 14 -0.41 -2.02 34.11
N SER A 15 -1.67 -2.43 33.96
CA SER A 15 -1.97 -3.77 33.47
C SER A 15 -1.67 -3.80 31.97
N GLY A 16 -0.75 -4.67 31.55
CA GLY A 16 -0.47 -4.93 30.15
C GLY A 16 -1.72 -5.43 29.44
N GLY A 17 -2.32 -4.57 28.61
CA GLY A 17 -3.31 -4.97 27.63
C GLY A 17 -2.61 -5.59 26.43
N SER A 18 -2.92 -6.85 26.15
CA SER A 18 -2.63 -7.49 24.86
C SER A 18 -3.17 -6.59 23.72
N PRO A 19 -2.45 -6.42 22.60
CA PRO A 19 -2.99 -5.70 21.46
C PRO A 19 -4.25 -6.41 20.96
N THR A 20 -5.38 -5.71 20.96
CA THR A 20 -6.59 -6.16 20.28
C THR A 20 -6.38 -6.03 18.78
N PRO A 21 -6.56 -7.10 17.98
CA PRO A 21 -6.42 -7.03 16.53
C PRO A 21 -7.43 -6.05 15.92
N VAL A 22 -7.07 -5.45 14.78
CA VAL A 22 -7.95 -4.57 14.00
C VAL A 22 -9.29 -5.27 13.76
N ASN A 23 -10.34 -4.69 14.33
CA ASN A 23 -11.66 -5.30 14.39
C ASN A 23 -12.41 -5.09 13.05
N PHE A 24 -12.26 -6.04 12.14
CA PHE A 24 -13.14 -6.16 10.97
C PHE A 24 -14.42 -6.87 11.41
N SER A 25 -15.36 -6.12 12.01
CA SER A 25 -16.69 -6.66 12.33
C SER A 25 -17.37 -7.11 11.04
N VAL A 26 -17.64 -8.42 10.93
CA VAL A 26 -18.27 -9.04 9.77
C VAL A 26 -19.78 -8.80 9.85
N ASN A 27 -20.22 -7.63 9.39
CA ASN A 27 -21.59 -7.54 8.88
C ASN A 27 -21.54 -8.04 7.44
N ALA A 28 -22.17 -9.20 7.21
CA ALA A 28 -22.33 -9.80 5.89
C ALA A 28 -22.95 -8.74 4.95
N SER A 29 -22.14 -8.15 4.09
CA SER A 29 -22.62 -7.40 2.94
C SER A 29 -23.25 -8.38 1.97
N SER A 30 -24.43 -8.03 1.47
CA SER A 30 -25.13 -8.76 0.41
C SER A 30 -24.17 -9.08 -0.74
N PRO A 31 -24.24 -10.27 -1.36
CA PRO A 31 -23.39 -10.57 -2.51
C PRO A 31 -23.62 -9.52 -3.60
N PRO A 32 -22.55 -9.05 -4.27
CA PRO A 32 -22.71 -8.10 -5.37
C PRO A 32 -23.65 -8.69 -6.43
N PRO A 33 -24.52 -7.87 -7.06
CA PRO A 33 -25.41 -8.35 -8.09
C PRO A 33 -24.63 -9.12 -9.17
N SER A 34 -25.24 -10.19 -9.72
CA SER A 34 -24.58 -11.01 -10.74
C SER A 34 -24.16 -10.14 -11.93
N PRO A 35 -22.94 -10.35 -12.47
CA PRO A 35 -22.44 -9.54 -13.57
C PRO A 35 -23.36 -9.67 -14.79
N ALA A 36 -23.80 -8.53 -15.33
CA ALA A 36 -24.60 -8.49 -16.55
C ALA A 36 -23.82 -8.97 -17.79
N VAL A 37 -22.48 -9.01 -17.72
CA VAL A 37 -21.58 -9.35 -18.84
C VAL A 37 -20.58 -10.43 -18.42
N PRO A 38 -20.50 -11.58 -19.14
CA PRO A 38 -19.53 -12.63 -18.87
C PRO A 38 -18.07 -12.13 -18.90
N GLY A 39 -17.25 -12.60 -17.94
CA GLY A 39 -15.84 -12.24 -17.84
C GLY A 39 -15.57 -10.84 -17.27
N THR A 40 -16.53 -10.26 -16.55
CA THR A 40 -16.32 -9.02 -15.78
C THR A 40 -16.02 -9.33 -14.31
N LEU A 41 -15.30 -8.41 -13.66
CA LEU A 41 -14.97 -8.44 -12.24
C LEU A 41 -15.82 -7.39 -11.51
N PRO A 42 -16.30 -7.67 -10.29
CA PRO A 42 -17.00 -6.67 -9.48
C PRO A 42 -16.03 -5.59 -8.98
N VAL A 43 -16.52 -4.36 -8.90
CA VAL A 43 -15.86 -3.28 -8.15
C VAL A 43 -16.09 -3.56 -6.66
N LEU A 44 -15.01 -3.63 -5.90
CA LEU A 44 -15.03 -3.99 -4.47
C LEU A 44 -14.56 -2.83 -3.61
N SER A 45 -15.09 -2.78 -2.39
CA SER A 45 -14.62 -1.84 -1.36
C SER A 45 -13.25 -2.23 -0.84
N ALA A 46 -12.50 -1.27 -0.27
CA ALA A 46 -11.24 -1.57 0.42
C ALA A 46 -11.42 -2.65 1.50
N ARG A 47 -12.56 -2.65 2.19
CA ARG A 47 -12.86 -3.63 3.25
C ARG A 47 -12.91 -5.05 2.69
N GLU A 48 -13.63 -5.28 1.60
CA GLU A 48 -13.74 -6.59 0.96
C GLU A 48 -12.38 -7.07 0.47
N LEU A 49 -11.65 -6.19 -0.23
CA LEU A 49 -10.33 -6.49 -0.80
C LEU A 49 -9.28 -6.86 0.26
N LEU A 50 -9.23 -6.10 1.37
CA LEU A 50 -8.25 -6.30 2.44
C LEU A 50 -8.66 -7.41 3.42
N SER A 51 -9.95 -7.64 3.65
CA SER A 51 -10.42 -8.74 4.50
C SER A 51 -10.06 -10.12 3.94
N ALA A 52 -10.07 -10.25 2.60
CA ALA A 52 -9.60 -11.44 1.90
C ALA A 52 -8.07 -11.64 1.96
N ARG A 53 -7.32 -10.64 2.45
CA ARG A 53 -5.85 -10.59 2.50
C ARG A 53 -5.35 -10.25 3.90
N ARG A 54 -6.09 -10.72 4.92
CA ARG A 54 -5.91 -10.30 6.31
C ARG A 54 -4.52 -10.63 6.82
N GLU A 55 -3.93 -11.74 6.39
CA GLU A 55 -2.55 -12.11 6.75
C GLU A 55 -1.53 -11.05 6.34
N TYR A 56 -1.65 -10.44 5.16
CA TYR A 56 -0.76 -9.36 4.74
C TYR A 56 -0.93 -8.13 5.62
N VAL A 57 -2.18 -7.74 5.90
CA VAL A 57 -2.48 -6.55 6.72
C VAL A 57 -1.92 -6.72 8.13
N ASN A 58 -2.18 -7.85 8.77
CA ASN A 58 -1.66 -8.17 10.09
C ASN A 58 -0.13 -8.16 10.09
N ARG A 59 0.49 -8.75 9.06
CA ARG A 59 1.94 -8.78 8.96
C ARG A 59 2.56 -7.40 8.80
N ILE A 60 1.94 -6.53 7.99
CA ILE A 60 2.36 -5.13 7.82
C ILE A 60 2.21 -4.37 9.14
N GLU A 61 1.12 -4.58 9.89
CA GLU A 61 0.90 -3.96 11.20
C GLU A 61 1.98 -4.36 12.23
N GLU A 62 2.26 -5.65 12.35
CA GLU A 62 3.33 -6.18 13.20
C GLU A 62 4.69 -5.54 12.86
N LEU A 63 5.04 -5.52 11.57
CA LEU A 63 6.33 -5.04 11.10
C LEU A 63 6.47 -3.51 11.18
N ALA A 64 5.35 -2.76 11.03
CA ALA A 64 5.33 -1.33 11.25
C ALA A 64 5.62 -0.97 12.73
N SER A 65 5.27 -1.88 13.66
CA SER A 65 5.60 -1.78 15.09
C SER A 65 5.24 -0.42 15.70
N THR A 66 4.01 0.03 15.44
CA THR A 66 3.47 1.32 15.89
C THR A 66 2.19 1.14 16.71
N THR A 67 1.65 2.22 17.26
CA THR A 67 0.37 2.15 17.99
C THR A 67 -0.79 1.91 17.02
N PRO A 68 -1.91 1.30 17.46
CA PRO A 68 -3.06 1.06 16.58
C PRO A 68 -3.60 2.33 15.91
N LEU A 69 -3.66 3.44 16.66
CA LEU A 69 -4.11 4.72 16.13
C LEU A 69 -3.21 5.24 15.01
N HIS A 70 -1.89 5.14 15.20
CA HIS A 70 -0.93 5.60 14.20
C HIS A 70 -0.90 4.67 12.97
N PHE A 71 -1.08 3.36 13.20
CA PHE A 71 -1.25 2.40 12.11
C PHE A 71 -2.49 2.73 11.27
N GLU A 72 -3.63 2.97 11.92
CA GLU A 72 -4.87 3.31 11.25
C GLU A 72 -4.75 4.61 10.43
N GLN A 73 -4.19 5.65 11.04
CA GLN A 73 -4.05 6.97 10.43
C GLN A 73 -3.15 6.95 9.19
N TYR A 74 -2.00 6.29 9.24
CA TYR A 74 -0.99 6.38 8.17
C TYR A 74 -0.94 5.15 7.27
N TYR A 75 -0.82 3.96 7.86
CA TYR A 75 -0.57 2.73 7.11
C TYR A 75 -1.86 2.18 6.50
N LEU A 76 -2.87 1.90 7.33
CA LEU A 76 -4.14 1.33 6.88
C LEU A 76 -4.89 2.28 5.94
N SER A 77 -4.82 3.58 6.19
CA SER A 77 -5.42 4.59 5.30
C SER A 77 -4.83 4.54 3.89
N MET A 78 -3.51 4.38 3.75
CA MET A 78 -2.88 4.15 2.44
C MET A 78 -3.23 2.77 1.86
N LEU A 79 -3.25 1.70 2.67
CA LEU A 79 -3.66 0.36 2.20
C LEU A 79 -5.05 0.37 1.59
N ARG A 80 -6.00 1.07 2.22
CA ARG A 80 -7.38 1.17 1.73
C ARG A 80 -7.43 1.83 0.35
N ARG A 81 -6.75 2.96 0.19
CA ARG A 81 -6.66 3.68 -1.09
C ARG A 81 -5.94 2.85 -2.16
N PHE A 82 -4.84 2.18 -1.79
CA PHE A 82 -4.12 1.29 -2.69
C PHE A 82 -4.93 0.06 -3.12
N ALA A 83 -5.71 -0.52 -2.20
CA ALA A 83 -6.62 -1.62 -2.50
C ALA A 83 -7.72 -1.17 -3.47
N GLU A 84 -8.38 -0.05 -3.19
CA GLU A 84 -9.43 0.48 -4.07
C GLU A 84 -8.91 0.92 -5.43
N TRP A 85 -7.67 1.40 -5.48
CA TRP A 85 -6.97 1.71 -6.72
C TRP A 85 -6.64 0.45 -7.54
N SER A 86 -6.08 -0.56 -6.89
CA SER A 86 -5.62 -1.79 -7.54
C SER A 86 -6.77 -2.76 -7.86
N GLN A 87 -7.90 -2.68 -7.14
CA GLN A 87 -9.04 -3.59 -7.26
C GLN A 87 -8.58 -5.06 -7.36
N GLN A 88 -9.20 -5.82 -8.26
CA GLN A 88 -8.76 -7.14 -8.68
C GLN A 88 -7.96 -7.07 -9.99
N LEU A 89 -7.21 -5.99 -10.25
CA LEU A 89 -6.39 -5.89 -11.45
C LEU A 89 -5.24 -6.92 -11.39
N PRO A 90 -4.93 -7.60 -12.51
CA PRO A 90 -3.73 -8.43 -12.60
C PRO A 90 -2.48 -7.54 -12.59
N ALA A 91 -1.34 -8.06 -12.10
CA ALA A 91 -0.09 -7.30 -12.17
C ALA A 91 0.58 -7.37 -13.56
N SER A 92 0.17 -8.32 -14.40
CA SER A 92 0.80 -8.63 -15.69
C SER A 92 -0.15 -9.37 -16.63
N GLU A 93 0.14 -9.39 -17.94
CA GLU A 93 -0.66 -10.09 -18.95
C GLU A 93 -0.44 -11.62 -18.98
N VAL A 94 0.80 -12.10 -18.88
CA VAL A 94 1.15 -13.53 -19.15
C VAL A 94 2.03 -14.18 -18.06
N HIS A 95 2.17 -13.56 -16.88
CA HIS A 95 3.06 -14.06 -15.82
C HIS A 95 2.30 -14.56 -14.58
N HIS A 96 3.05 -15.00 -13.56
CA HIS A 96 2.54 -15.62 -12.32
C HIS A 96 1.57 -14.76 -11.51
N ARG A 97 1.45 -13.46 -11.82
CA ARG A 97 0.51 -12.52 -11.21
C ARG A 97 -0.58 -12.05 -12.19
N ALA A 98 -0.78 -12.79 -13.28
CA ALA A 98 -1.87 -12.61 -14.24
C ALA A 98 -3.17 -13.26 -13.74
N TYR A 99 -3.58 -12.91 -12.51
CA TYR A 99 -4.83 -13.37 -11.91
C TYR A 99 -5.57 -12.19 -11.24
N PRO A 100 -6.89 -12.29 -11.01
CA PRO A 100 -7.65 -11.24 -10.34
C PRO A 100 -7.08 -10.92 -8.94
N GLY A 101 -6.60 -9.69 -8.74
CA GLY A 101 -6.00 -9.23 -7.49
C GLY A 101 -4.47 -9.31 -7.43
N GLY A 102 -3.82 -9.82 -8.47
CA GLY A 102 -2.37 -9.99 -8.50
C GLY A 102 -1.58 -8.69 -8.28
N ALA A 103 -2.10 -7.53 -8.69
CA ALA A 103 -1.48 -6.23 -8.44
C ALA A 103 -1.52 -5.86 -6.94
N LEU A 104 -2.68 -6.03 -6.29
CA LEU A 104 -2.83 -5.78 -4.86
C LEU A 104 -1.94 -6.72 -4.04
N ASP A 105 -1.96 -8.02 -4.35
CA ASP A 105 -1.12 -9.03 -3.70
C ASP A 105 0.38 -8.74 -3.87
N HIS A 106 0.77 -8.15 -4.99
CA HIS A 106 2.14 -7.70 -5.20
C HIS A 106 2.55 -6.56 -4.30
N GLY A 107 1.80 -5.46 -4.32
CA GLY A 107 2.10 -4.31 -3.47
C GLY A 107 2.15 -4.69 -2.00
N LEU A 108 1.20 -5.49 -1.51
CA LEU A 108 1.18 -5.96 -0.11
C LEU A 108 2.40 -6.82 0.25
N GLY A 109 2.77 -7.76 -0.63
CA GLY A 109 3.95 -8.59 -0.43
C GLY A 109 5.25 -7.79 -0.40
N VAL A 110 5.41 -6.83 -1.33
CA VAL A 110 6.59 -5.94 -1.37
C VAL A 110 6.63 -5.03 -0.14
N ALA A 111 5.49 -4.48 0.30
CA ALA A 111 5.41 -3.66 1.51
C ALA A 111 5.82 -4.44 2.77
N ALA A 112 5.32 -5.67 2.93
CA ALA A 112 5.71 -6.54 4.04
C ALA A 112 7.20 -6.90 3.99
N ALA A 113 7.73 -7.24 2.82
CA ALA A 113 9.16 -7.53 2.64
C ALA A 113 10.04 -6.31 2.97
N ALA A 114 9.67 -5.12 2.48
CA ALA A 114 10.41 -3.89 2.72
C ALA A 114 10.44 -3.53 4.22
N LEU A 115 9.31 -3.65 4.92
CA LEU A 115 9.25 -3.42 6.36
C LEU A 115 10.07 -4.45 7.15
N ARG A 116 10.09 -5.71 6.72
CA ARG A 116 10.93 -6.76 7.32
C ARG A 116 12.42 -6.46 7.13
N ILE A 117 12.84 -6.13 5.90
CA ILE A 117 14.24 -5.77 5.61
C ILE A 117 14.65 -4.56 6.45
N ARG A 118 13.79 -3.53 6.51
CA ARG A 118 14.00 -2.32 7.33
C ARG A 118 14.32 -2.62 8.79
N GLN A 119 13.83 -3.71 9.39
CA GLN A 119 14.14 -4.04 10.79
C GLN A 119 15.64 -4.33 11.02
N GLY A 120 16.36 -4.77 9.98
CA GLY A 120 17.80 -4.98 10.01
C GLY A 120 18.66 -3.72 9.81
N HIS A 121 18.05 -2.55 9.62
CA HIS A 121 18.75 -1.29 9.38
C HIS A 121 18.60 -0.31 10.54
N LEU A 122 19.72 0.29 10.95
CA LEU A 122 19.72 1.50 11.78
C LEU A 122 19.52 2.71 10.87
N LEU A 123 18.36 3.36 10.99
CA LEU A 123 17.96 4.49 10.14
C LEU A 123 17.68 5.71 11.02
N PRO A 124 18.10 6.92 10.60
CA PRO A 124 18.92 7.23 9.41
C PRO A 124 20.35 6.65 9.46
N PRO A 125 21.01 6.40 8.33
CA PRO A 125 22.41 6.00 8.30
C PRO A 125 23.31 7.04 8.98
N GLY A 126 24.20 6.59 9.87
CA GLY A 126 25.16 7.46 10.56
C GLY A 126 24.57 8.35 11.66
N ALA A 127 23.25 8.31 11.89
CA ALA A 127 22.63 9.05 12.98
C ALA A 127 23.02 8.47 14.36
N PRO A 128 23.20 9.31 15.39
CA PRO A 128 23.32 8.84 16.77
C PRO A 128 22.12 7.99 17.19
N PRO A 129 22.28 7.03 18.14
CA PRO A 129 21.19 6.15 18.56
C PRO A 129 19.92 6.87 19.01
N GLU A 130 20.06 8.01 19.70
CA GLU A 130 18.93 8.82 20.17
C GLU A 130 18.11 9.39 18.99
N GLU A 131 18.79 9.94 17.98
CA GLU A 131 18.14 10.45 16.77
C GLU A 131 17.51 9.32 15.96
N ALA A 132 18.18 8.18 15.85
CA ALA A 132 17.66 7.00 15.14
C ALA A 132 16.34 6.49 15.76
N VAL A 133 16.21 6.54 17.09
CA VAL A 133 14.96 6.19 17.78
C VAL A 133 13.85 7.18 17.44
N LEU A 134 14.14 8.48 17.45
CA LEU A 134 13.16 9.54 17.16
C LEU A 134 12.66 9.48 15.71
N LYS A 135 13.55 9.20 14.77
CA LYS A 135 13.24 9.15 13.33
C LYS A 135 12.74 7.79 12.85
N LYS A 136 12.77 6.76 13.72
CA LYS A 136 12.42 5.37 13.41
C LYS A 136 11.10 5.26 12.67
N SER A 137 10.02 5.83 13.22
CA SER A 137 8.66 5.68 12.68
C SER A 137 8.51 6.32 11.31
N LEU A 138 9.08 7.52 11.14
CA LEU A 138 8.99 8.29 9.90
C LEU A 138 9.74 7.60 8.75
N TRP A 139 10.96 7.11 9.00
CA TRP A 139 11.74 6.36 8.01
C TRP A 139 11.09 5.02 7.65
N THR A 140 10.45 4.36 8.61
CA THR A 140 9.66 3.14 8.37
C THR A 140 8.49 3.42 7.43
N TYR A 141 7.77 4.51 7.67
CA TYR A 141 6.66 4.93 6.84
C TYR A 141 7.12 5.32 5.42
N ALA A 142 8.24 6.03 5.28
CA ALA A 142 8.83 6.34 3.98
C ALA A 142 9.10 5.09 3.15
N ILE A 143 9.71 4.05 3.74
CA ILE A 143 9.97 2.77 3.05
C ILE A 143 8.66 2.08 2.65
N TYR A 144 7.69 2.05 3.56
CA TYR A 144 6.38 1.46 3.30
C TYR A 144 5.64 2.14 2.13
N THR A 145 5.62 3.48 2.10
CA THR A 145 4.98 4.23 1.01
C THR A 145 5.67 4.01 -0.33
N LEU A 146 7.02 3.98 -0.37
CA LEU A 146 7.78 3.69 -1.58
C LEU A 146 7.52 2.26 -2.09
N ALA A 147 7.46 1.29 -1.18
CA ALA A 147 7.18 -0.10 -1.52
C ALA A 147 5.82 -0.27 -2.20
N LEU A 148 4.79 0.47 -1.77
CA LEU A 148 3.48 0.44 -2.43
C LEU A 148 3.42 1.28 -3.71
N LEU A 149 4.22 2.34 -3.82
CA LEU A 149 4.22 3.22 -5.00
C LEU A 149 5.00 2.65 -6.18
N HIS A 150 5.98 1.77 -5.94
CA HIS A 150 6.95 1.35 -6.96
C HIS A 150 6.30 0.81 -8.26
N ASP A 151 5.17 0.11 -8.14
CA ASP A 151 4.41 -0.47 -9.25
C ASP A 151 2.97 0.05 -9.33
N ALA A 152 2.58 1.03 -8.52
CA ALA A 152 1.21 1.53 -8.47
C ALA A 152 0.72 2.08 -9.83
N ALA A 153 1.63 2.58 -10.67
CA ALA A 153 1.31 3.08 -12.00
C ALA A 153 1.29 2.01 -13.10
N ASN A 154 1.71 0.77 -12.81
CA ASN A 154 1.72 -0.31 -13.78
C ASN A 154 0.34 -0.53 -14.42
N PRO A 155 -0.78 -0.63 -13.66
CA PRO A 155 -2.10 -0.74 -14.27
C PRO A 155 -2.44 0.44 -15.18
N SER A 156 -2.13 1.68 -14.77
CA SER A 156 -2.40 2.89 -15.54
C SER A 156 -1.68 2.94 -16.89
N LEU A 157 -0.47 2.39 -16.95
CA LEU A 157 0.39 2.47 -18.13
C LEU A 157 0.21 1.29 -19.08
N ASN A 158 -0.26 0.15 -18.58
CA ASN A 158 -0.26 -1.11 -19.32
C ASN A 158 -1.66 -1.68 -19.56
N GLN A 159 -2.71 -1.18 -18.90
CA GLN A 159 -4.05 -1.77 -18.96
C GLN A 159 -5.10 -0.80 -19.49
N VAL A 160 -6.08 -1.36 -20.20
CA VAL A 160 -7.32 -0.68 -20.59
C VAL A 160 -8.44 -1.30 -19.77
N VAL A 161 -9.14 -0.49 -18.99
CA VAL A 161 -10.26 -0.97 -18.19
C VAL A 161 -11.55 -0.36 -18.69
N THR A 162 -12.50 -1.22 -19.04
CA THR A 162 -13.88 -0.83 -19.38
C THR A 162 -14.76 -1.07 -18.16
N VAL A 163 -15.46 -0.04 -17.70
CA VAL A 163 -16.34 -0.06 -16.53
C VAL A 163 -17.78 -0.11 -16.98
N PHE A 164 -18.59 -0.88 -16.26
CA PHE A 164 -20.00 -1.12 -16.51
C PHE A 164 -20.83 -0.69 -15.31
N GLY A 165 -21.87 0.09 -15.58
CA GLY A 165 -22.87 0.51 -14.61
C GLY A 165 -24.08 -0.42 -14.54
N GLU A 166 -24.90 -0.21 -13.52
CA GLU A 166 -26.13 -0.96 -13.28
C GLU A 166 -27.21 -0.67 -14.35
N ASP A 167 -27.17 0.54 -14.91
CA ASP A 167 -28.03 1.04 -15.99
C ASP A 167 -27.55 0.64 -17.40
N HIS A 168 -26.65 -0.35 -17.49
CA HIS A 168 -25.95 -0.75 -18.71
C HIS A 168 -25.06 0.34 -19.34
N SER A 169 -24.83 1.47 -18.66
CA SER A 169 -23.85 2.45 -19.11
C SER A 169 -22.44 1.85 -19.10
N THR A 170 -21.62 2.28 -20.05
CA THR A 170 -20.25 1.77 -20.22
C THR A 170 -19.30 2.93 -20.50
N TRP A 171 -18.16 2.95 -19.83
CA TRP A 171 -17.11 3.95 -20.05
C TRP A 171 -15.71 3.39 -19.82
N GLY A 172 -14.69 4.07 -20.35
CA GLY A 172 -13.29 3.74 -20.06
C GLY A 172 -12.84 4.32 -18.73
N TRP A 173 -12.10 3.55 -17.94
CA TRP A 173 -11.43 4.07 -16.76
C TRP A 173 -10.28 5.00 -17.15
N ASN A 174 -10.29 6.23 -16.63
CA ASN A 174 -9.13 7.11 -16.67
C ASN A 174 -8.41 7.05 -15.31
N PRO A 175 -7.26 6.38 -15.20
CA PRO A 175 -6.52 6.24 -13.95
C PRO A 175 -6.10 7.60 -13.36
N TRP A 176 -5.87 8.61 -14.20
CA TRP A 176 -5.42 9.93 -13.74
C TRP A 176 -6.56 10.79 -13.16
N ALA A 177 -7.81 10.38 -13.34
CA ALA A 177 -8.98 11.06 -12.81
C ALA A 177 -9.51 10.44 -11.50
N GLY A 178 -9.02 9.27 -11.09
CA GLY A 178 -9.44 8.57 -9.89
C GLY A 178 -9.42 7.05 -10.05
N GLY A 179 -9.75 6.32 -8.99
CA GLY A 179 -9.87 4.86 -9.01
C GLY A 179 -11.11 4.37 -9.76
N ILE A 180 -11.14 3.07 -10.08
CA ILE A 180 -12.26 2.45 -10.83
C ILE A 180 -13.61 2.68 -10.11
N GLY A 181 -13.62 2.60 -8.78
CA GLY A 181 -14.80 2.82 -7.94
C GLY A 181 -15.13 4.28 -7.63
N SER A 182 -14.40 5.26 -8.19
CA SER A 182 -14.67 6.69 -7.93
C SER A 182 -15.99 7.17 -8.52
N ASN A 183 -16.53 6.48 -9.54
CA ASN A 183 -17.88 6.74 -10.04
C ASN A 183 -18.90 5.90 -9.23
N PRO A 184 -19.90 6.51 -8.57
CA PRO A 184 -20.91 5.80 -7.80
C PRO A 184 -21.72 4.76 -8.60
N ASN A 185 -21.78 4.90 -9.93
CA ASN A 185 -22.47 3.97 -10.81
C ASN A 185 -21.59 2.77 -11.22
N ALA A 186 -20.28 2.77 -10.91
CA ALA A 186 -19.40 1.65 -11.23
C ALA A 186 -19.82 0.39 -10.44
N ARG A 187 -20.04 -0.72 -11.14
CA ARG A 187 -20.42 -2.01 -10.52
C ARG A 187 -19.51 -3.13 -10.95
N TRP A 188 -19.17 -3.20 -12.24
CA TRP A 188 -18.28 -4.20 -12.78
C TRP A 188 -17.29 -3.57 -13.74
N TYR A 189 -16.21 -4.29 -14.04
CA TYR A 189 -15.24 -3.88 -15.03
C TYR A 189 -14.62 -5.07 -15.75
N LYS A 190 -14.06 -4.81 -16.92
CA LYS A 190 -13.28 -5.76 -17.71
C LYS A 190 -11.90 -5.18 -17.99
N VAL A 191 -10.88 -6.01 -17.87
CA VAL A 191 -9.49 -5.64 -18.09
C VAL A 191 -9.03 -6.11 -19.47
N GLY A 192 -8.35 -5.23 -20.19
CA GLY A 192 -7.54 -5.52 -21.36
C GLY A 192 -6.13 -4.92 -21.20
N PHE A 193 -5.24 -5.21 -22.14
CA PHE A 193 -3.84 -4.76 -22.09
C PHE A 193 -3.47 -3.93 -23.33
N HIS A 194 -2.60 -2.95 -23.12
CA HIS A 194 -1.97 -2.20 -24.20
C HIS A 194 -0.83 -3.02 -24.80
N ARG A 195 -0.66 -2.99 -26.14
CA ARG A 195 0.43 -3.70 -26.83
C ARG A 195 1.83 -3.10 -26.61
N HIS A 196 1.91 -1.86 -26.12
CA HIS A 196 3.18 -1.15 -25.87
C HIS A 196 3.13 -0.44 -24.53
N GLY A 197 3.74 -1.07 -23.52
CA GLY A 197 3.86 -0.51 -22.17
C GLY A 197 4.94 0.57 -22.05
N HIS A 198 4.66 1.64 -21.30
CA HIS A 198 5.61 2.74 -21.07
C HIS A 198 6.44 2.53 -19.79
N GLN A 199 7.18 1.42 -19.73
CA GLN A 199 7.92 0.98 -18.54
C GLN A 199 8.92 2.03 -18.02
N ARG A 200 9.54 2.81 -18.92
CA ARG A 200 10.51 3.86 -18.56
C ARG A 200 9.89 5.02 -17.75
N CYS A 201 8.59 5.26 -17.89
CA CYS A 201 7.90 6.36 -17.22
C CYS A 201 7.28 5.92 -15.88
N GLN A 202 7.37 4.65 -15.52
CA GLN A 202 6.68 4.07 -14.37
C GLN A 202 7.02 4.76 -13.04
N PRO A 203 8.28 5.08 -12.71
CA PRO A 203 8.58 5.79 -11.46
C PRO A 203 7.90 7.16 -11.38
N CYS A 204 8.07 8.01 -12.40
CA CYS A 204 7.43 9.33 -12.47
C CYS A 204 5.90 9.24 -12.44
N ALA A 205 5.34 8.26 -13.14
CA ALA A 205 3.91 7.97 -13.13
C ALA A 205 3.40 7.53 -11.75
N GLY A 206 4.17 6.72 -11.02
CA GLY A 206 3.88 6.33 -9.64
C GLY A 206 3.89 7.54 -8.71
N LEU A 207 4.86 8.44 -8.88
CA LEU A 207 4.93 9.69 -8.11
C LEU A 207 3.71 10.60 -8.37
N MET A 208 3.17 10.64 -9.58
CA MET A 208 1.92 11.37 -9.88
C MET A 208 0.71 10.83 -9.10
N LEU A 209 0.72 9.54 -8.74
CA LEU A 209 -0.33 8.92 -7.92
C LEU A 209 -0.10 9.11 -6.41
N ALA A 210 1.07 9.60 -5.98
CA ALA A 210 1.40 9.71 -4.57
C ALA A 210 0.42 10.60 -3.77
N PRO A 211 -0.04 11.77 -4.27
CA PRO A 211 -1.04 12.56 -3.55
C PRO A 211 -2.36 11.81 -3.33
N TYR A 212 -2.77 10.99 -4.30
CA TYR A 212 -3.98 10.17 -4.20
C TYR A 212 -3.78 8.97 -3.25
N LEU A 213 -2.67 8.25 -3.35
CA LEU A 213 -2.44 7.02 -2.59
C LEU A 213 -1.92 7.27 -1.18
N VAL A 214 -0.88 8.09 -1.02
CA VAL A 214 -0.27 8.42 0.28
C VAL A 214 -1.17 9.37 1.08
N GLY A 215 -1.88 10.26 0.40
CA GLY A 215 -2.77 11.25 1.01
C GLY A 215 -2.01 12.43 1.63
N GLY A 216 -2.74 13.52 1.86
CA GLY A 216 -2.16 14.79 2.33
C GLY A 216 -1.46 14.69 3.68
N GLU A 217 -2.06 14.02 4.67
CA GLU A 217 -1.44 13.84 6.00
C GLU A 217 -0.16 13.01 5.94
N GLY A 218 -0.15 11.95 5.13
CA GLY A 218 1.02 11.11 4.94
C GLY A 218 2.17 11.87 4.28
N LEU A 219 1.87 12.64 3.23
CA LEU A 219 2.88 13.48 2.56
C LEU A 219 3.38 14.61 3.48
N ALA A 220 2.49 15.25 4.26
CA ALA A 220 2.88 16.25 5.24
C ALA A 220 3.79 15.66 6.32
N TRP A 221 3.52 14.43 6.77
CA TRP A 221 4.39 13.76 7.74
C TRP A 221 5.75 13.43 7.13
N LEU A 222 5.81 12.91 5.89
CA LEU A 222 7.08 12.70 5.18
C LEU A 222 7.88 14.01 5.05
N GLN A 223 7.22 15.11 4.72
CA GLN A 223 7.85 16.42 4.58
C GLN A 223 8.39 17.00 5.90
N SER A 224 7.92 16.52 7.05
CA SER A 224 8.41 16.98 8.37
C SER A 224 9.92 16.73 8.59
N ASP A 225 10.53 15.82 7.83
CA ASP A 225 11.98 15.71 7.64
C ASP A 225 12.33 15.98 6.16
N PRO A 226 12.73 17.22 5.80
CA PRO A 226 13.02 17.58 4.41
C PRO A 226 14.15 16.77 3.77
N ILE A 227 15.11 16.30 4.56
CA ILE A 227 16.23 15.49 4.06
C ILE A 227 15.72 14.11 3.65
N LEU A 228 14.93 13.47 4.53
CA LEU A 228 14.26 12.22 4.19
C LEU A 228 13.34 12.40 2.99
N PHE A 229 12.55 13.47 2.94
CA PHE A 229 11.61 13.72 1.85
C PHE A 229 12.32 13.87 0.50
N ALA A 230 13.51 14.49 0.46
CA ALA A 230 14.32 14.56 -0.75
C ALA A 230 14.78 13.18 -1.23
N HIS A 231 15.25 12.30 -0.32
CA HIS A 231 15.59 10.92 -0.66
C HIS A 231 14.37 10.10 -1.10
N TRP A 232 13.22 10.32 -0.46
CA TRP A 232 11.96 9.69 -0.82
C TRP A 232 11.52 10.09 -2.23
N LEU A 233 11.57 11.39 -2.57
CA LEU A 233 11.27 11.89 -3.92
C LEU A 233 12.20 11.28 -4.96
N ALA A 234 13.51 11.27 -4.68
CA ALA A 234 14.50 10.66 -5.57
C ALA A 234 14.19 9.18 -5.84
N CYS A 235 13.92 8.41 -4.78
CA CYS A 235 13.55 7.00 -4.90
C CYS A 235 12.25 6.82 -5.71
N ALA A 236 11.21 7.62 -5.43
CA ALA A 236 9.94 7.54 -6.12
C ALA A 236 10.03 7.94 -7.60
N SER A 237 10.93 8.87 -7.95
CA SER A 237 11.16 9.26 -9.35
C SER A 237 12.14 8.34 -10.11
N GLY A 238 12.74 7.34 -9.45
CA GLY A 238 13.73 6.44 -10.06
C GLY A 238 15.13 7.05 -10.19
N ASP A 239 15.47 8.04 -9.36
CA ASP A 239 16.84 8.57 -9.23
C ASP A 239 17.60 7.74 -8.18
N ASP A 240 18.06 6.56 -8.59
CA ASP A 240 18.73 5.59 -7.72
C ASP A 240 19.99 6.16 -7.06
N ALA A 241 20.68 7.10 -7.73
CA ALA A 241 21.88 7.73 -7.20
C ALA A 241 21.60 8.58 -5.94
N LYS A 242 20.38 9.11 -5.81
CA LYS A 242 19.95 9.92 -4.65
C LYS A 242 18.96 9.21 -3.74
N ALA A 243 18.45 8.04 -4.13
CA ALA A 243 17.52 7.24 -3.32
C ALA A 243 18.15 6.73 -2.01
N ALA A 244 19.49 6.63 -1.96
CA ALA A 244 20.27 6.17 -0.81
C ALA A 244 19.72 4.83 -0.25
N VAL A 245 19.79 4.65 1.06
CA VAL A 245 19.35 3.41 1.74
C VAL A 245 17.87 3.08 1.52
N LEU A 246 17.02 4.06 1.19
CA LEU A 246 15.61 3.80 0.90
C LEU A 246 15.48 2.96 -0.39
N GLY A 247 16.20 3.36 -1.44
CA GLY A 247 16.21 2.66 -2.72
C GLY A 247 16.78 1.24 -2.60
N GLU A 248 17.83 1.06 -1.79
CA GLU A 248 18.42 -0.26 -1.53
C GLU A 248 17.42 -1.22 -0.87
N ILE A 249 16.75 -0.77 0.20
CA ILE A 249 15.77 -1.59 0.93
C ILE A 249 14.60 -1.96 0.03
N VAL A 250 14.05 -0.99 -0.72
CA VAL A 250 12.91 -1.22 -1.62
C VAL A 250 13.31 -2.15 -2.77
N SER A 251 14.47 -1.94 -3.39
CA SER A 251 14.96 -2.81 -4.48
C SER A 251 15.15 -4.25 -4.02
N LYS A 252 15.69 -4.45 -2.81
CA LYS A 252 15.85 -5.78 -2.22
C LYS A 252 14.49 -6.44 -1.94
N ALA A 253 13.52 -5.67 -1.44
CA ALA A 253 12.16 -6.16 -1.19
C ALA A 253 11.45 -6.60 -2.49
N ILE A 254 11.62 -5.82 -3.57
CA ILE A 254 11.11 -6.17 -4.90
C ILE A 254 11.74 -7.49 -5.36
N GLY A 255 13.06 -7.62 -5.25
CA GLY A 255 13.79 -8.85 -5.60
C GLY A 255 13.31 -10.09 -4.85
N GLU A 256 13.06 -9.98 -3.54
CA GLU A 256 12.55 -11.10 -2.73
C GLU A 256 11.10 -11.48 -3.08
N SER A 257 10.26 -10.49 -3.39
CA SER A 257 8.88 -10.72 -3.84
C SER A 257 8.81 -11.43 -5.20
N VAL A 258 9.88 -11.33 -5.99
CA VAL A 258 10.10 -12.12 -7.21
C VAL A 258 10.80 -13.46 -6.90
N GLY A 259 11.70 -13.53 -5.92
CA GLY A 259 12.47 -14.73 -5.55
C GLY A 259 11.70 -15.80 -4.77
N HIS A 260 10.76 -15.43 -3.89
CA HIS A 260 9.80 -16.39 -3.31
C HIS A 260 8.92 -17.07 -4.39
N CYS A 261 8.95 -16.56 -5.62
CA CYS A 261 8.31 -17.13 -6.80
C CYS A 261 9.17 -18.21 -7.51
N SER A 262 10.50 -18.21 -7.36
CA SER A 262 11.36 -19.24 -7.96
C SER A 262 11.45 -20.51 -7.10
N ASP A 263 11.39 -20.38 -5.77
CA ASP A 263 11.50 -21.53 -4.85
C ASP A 263 10.21 -22.35 -4.73
N SER A 264 9.06 -21.83 -5.17
CA SER A 264 7.84 -22.63 -5.35
C SER A 264 7.87 -23.50 -6.63
N ARG A 265 9.01 -23.52 -7.35
CA ARG A 265 9.28 -24.45 -8.45
C ARG A 265 10.55 -25.25 -8.16
N SER A 266 10.38 -26.42 -7.55
CA SER A 266 11.23 -27.59 -7.79
C SER A 266 10.44 -28.88 -7.55
N PRO A 267 10.78 -29.97 -8.27
CA PRO A 267 9.79 -30.80 -8.97
C PRO A 267 9.59 -32.17 -8.31
N THR A 268 8.42 -32.76 -8.54
CA THR A 268 8.11 -34.20 -8.47
C THR A 268 6.62 -34.33 -8.79
N MET A 269 6.11 -35.23 -9.61
CA MET A 269 6.66 -36.18 -10.59
C MET A 269 5.46 -36.58 -11.47
#